data_AF-A0A536SQG2-F1
#
_entry.id   AF-A0A536SQG2-F1
#
_cell.length_a   1.000
_cell.length_b   1.000
_cell.length_c   1.000
_cell.angle_alpha   90.00
_cell.angle_beta   90.00
_cell.angle_gamma   90.00
#
_symmetry.space_group_name_H-M   'P 1'
#
loop_
_entity.id
_entity.type
_entity.pdbx_description
1 polymer ?
#
loop_
_entity_poly.entity_id
_entity_poly.type
_entity_poly.pdbx_seq_one_letter_code
_entity_poly.pdbx_strand_id
1 'polypeptide(L)'
;RSAAGVLSAVGLQAWIASTPEQYVRLAVELARDEPVLAKLRESLRPMMRESPVMDETGFARGVEAAYRGMWRAWCASPASGSAR
;
A
#
# COMPACT_ATOMS: atom_id res chain seq x y z
N ARG A 1 9.08 -5.16 2.57
CA ARG A 1 8.27 -4.47 1.53
C ARG A 1 6.83 -4.22 1.97
N SER A 2 6.15 -5.15 2.65
CA SER A 2 4.76 -4.97 3.10
C SER A 2 4.54 -3.73 3.99
N ALA A 3 5.46 -3.45 4.93
CA ALA A 3 5.37 -2.28 5.79
C ALA A 3 5.40 -0.93 5.03
N ALA A 4 6.26 -0.81 4.01
CA ALA A 4 6.35 0.41 3.19
C ALA A 4 5.08 0.63 2.35
N GLY A 5 4.46 -0.43 1.84
CA GLY A 5 3.18 -0.34 1.14
C GLY A 5 2.06 0.16 2.05
N VAL A 6 1.99 -0.35 3.28
CA VAL A 6 1.05 0.13 4.29
C VAL A 6 1.30 1.61 4.58
N LEU A 7 2.53 1.99 4.96
CA LEU A 7 2.87 3.39 5.26
C LEU A 7 2.50 4.34 4.12
N SER A 8 2.77 3.98 2.87
CA SER A 8 2.35 4.76 1.71
C SER A 8 0.83 4.90 1.60
N ALA A 9 0.08 3.82 1.83
CA ALA A 9 -1.38 3.84 1.77
C ALA A 9 -2.00 4.67 2.90
N VAL A 10 -1.35 4.74 4.08
CA VAL A 10 -1.78 5.61 5.19
C VAL A 10 -1.21 7.04 5.11
N GLY A 11 -0.52 7.41 4.02
CA GLY A 11 0.02 8.77 3.82
C GLY A 11 1.29 9.10 4.62
N LEU A 12 2.05 8.08 5.03
CA LEU A 12 3.28 8.19 5.82
C LEU A 12 4.55 7.86 5.00
N GLN A 13 4.63 8.30 3.74
CA GLN A 13 5.77 8.05 2.86
C GLN A 13 7.08 8.61 3.44
N ALA A 14 7.01 9.73 4.17
CA ALA A 14 8.15 10.34 4.85
C ALA A 14 8.77 9.43 5.94
N TRP A 15 8.06 8.39 6.37
CA TRP A 15 8.50 7.40 7.36
C TRP A 15 9.22 6.20 6.72
N ILE A 16 9.38 6.19 5.39
CA ILE A 16 9.99 5.10 4.65
C ILE A 16 11.44 5.44 4.33
N ALA A 17 12.35 4.65 4.89
CA ALA A 17 13.77 4.70 4.53
C ALA A 17 14.09 3.72 3.39
N SER A 18 14.96 4.15 2.47
CA SER A 18 15.43 3.34 1.34
C SER A 18 16.74 2.61 1.62
N THR A 19 17.50 3.02 2.65
CA THR A 19 18.73 2.34 3.10
C THR A 19 18.78 2.21 4.62
N PRO A 20 19.60 1.31 5.18
CA PRO A 20 19.81 1.19 6.62
C PRO A 20 20.30 2.50 7.28
N GLU A 21 21.19 3.24 6.63
CA GLU A 21 21.75 4.49 7.13
C GLU A 21 20.68 5.59 7.19
N GLN A 22 19.81 5.64 6.16
CA GLN A 22 18.66 6.52 6.16
C GLN A 22 17.67 6.13 7.26
N TYR A 23 17.45 4.83 7.50
CA TYR A 23 16.56 4.35 8.55
C TYR A 23 17.01 4.84 9.92
N VAL A 24 18.29 4.70 10.26
CA VAL A 24 18.84 5.17 11.54
C VAL A 24 18.69 6.68 11.68
N ARG A 25 19.06 7.45 10.65
CA ARG A 25 18.93 8.91 10.67
C ARG A 25 17.48 9.34 10.88
N LEU A 26 16.56 8.78 10.11
CA LEU A 26 15.14 9.10 10.16
C LEU A 26 14.53 8.71 11.51
N ALA A 27 14.90 7.55 12.06
CA ALA A 27 14.43 7.12 13.38
C ALA A 27 14.89 8.09 14.47
N VAL A 28 16.15 8.54 14.44
CA VAL A 28 16.67 9.52 15.41
C VAL A 28 15.98 10.87 15.27
N GLU A 29 15.80 11.36 14.03
CA GLU A 29 15.12 12.64 13.76
C GLU A 29 13.68 12.61 14.28
N LEU A 30 12.91 11.58 13.93
CA LEU A 30 11.52 11.46 14.33
C LEU A 30 11.34 11.20 15.82
N ALA A 31 12.28 10.47 16.45
CA ALA A 31 12.23 10.19 17.89
C ALA A 31 12.44 11.44 18.76
N ARG A 32 13.01 12.52 18.22
CA ARG A 32 13.28 13.77 18.95
C ARG A 32 12.05 14.68 19.07
N ASP A 33 11.02 14.47 18.25
CA ASP A 33 9.83 15.32 18.22
C ASP A 33 8.64 14.62 18.90
N GLU A 34 8.66 14.60 20.23
CA GLU A 34 7.63 13.97 21.06
C GLU A 34 6.21 14.55 20.84
N PRO A 35 6.01 15.89 20.69
CA PRO A 35 4.70 16.44 20.36
C PRO A 35 4.15 15.95 19.00
N VAL A 36 5.00 15.85 17.98
CA VAL A 36 4.60 15.31 16.67
C VAL A 36 4.24 13.83 16.78
N LEU A 37 5.02 13.05 17.54
CA LEU A 37 4.71 11.63 17.77
C LEU A 37 3.38 11.43 18.49
N ALA A 38 3.08 12.24 19.51
CA ALA A 38 1.81 12.16 20.23
C ALA A 38 0.63 12.42 19.29
N LYS A 39 0.68 13.53 18.54
CA LYS A 39 -0.34 13.89 17.55
C LYS A 39 -0.51 12.83 16.47
N LEU A 40 0.60 12.26 15.99
CA LEU A 40 0.54 11.18 15.02
C LEU A 40 -0.19 9.98 15.60
N ARG A 41 0.17 9.53 16.82
CA ARG A 41 -0.45 8.36 17.46
C ARG A 41 -1.96 8.54 17.66
N GLU A 42 -2.40 9.74 18.02
CA GLU A 42 -3.83 10.08 18.11
C GLU A 42 -4.53 9.99 16.74
N SER A 43 -3.83 10.36 15.68
CA SER A 43 -4.36 10.42 14.30
C SER A 43 -4.27 9.08 13.55
N LEU A 44 -3.43 8.13 13.97
CA LEU A 44 -3.19 6.88 13.24
C LEU A 44 -4.46 6.04 13.01
N ARG A 45 -5.36 6.00 14.00
CA ARG A 45 -6.58 5.19 13.92
C ARG A 45 -7.59 5.73 12.89
N PRO A 46 -7.93 7.04 12.85
CA PRO A 46 -8.73 7.59 11.77
C PRO A 46 -8.01 7.50 10.42
N MET A 47 -6.70 7.82 10.34
CA MET A 47 -5.95 7.70 9.08
C MET A 47 -5.99 6.28 8.51
N MET A 48 -5.91 5.24 9.35
CA MET A 48 -6.04 3.86 8.88
C MET A 48 -7.42 3.55 8.33
N ARG A 49 -8.49 3.98 9.03
CA ARG A 49 -9.88 3.76 8.59
C ARG A 49 -10.18 4.42 7.25
N GLU A 50 -9.57 5.57 6.98
CA GLU A 50 -9.72 6.33 5.74
C GLU A 50 -8.78 5.84 4.63
N SER A 51 -7.81 4.99 4.95
CA SER A 51 -6.82 4.52 3.98
C SER A 51 -7.40 3.48 3.01
N PRO A 52 -6.84 3.37 1.79
CA PRO A 52 -7.20 2.32 0.83
C PRO A 52 -7.00 0.89 1.35
N VAL A 53 -6.22 0.70 2.42
CA VAL A 53 -6.03 -0.62 3.06
C VAL A 53 -7.34 -1.12 3.68
N MET A 54 -8.20 -0.21 4.13
CA MET A 54 -9.50 -0.52 4.74
C MET A 54 -10.67 -0.46 3.74
N ASP A 55 -10.42 -0.12 2.48
CA ASP A 55 -11.44 -0.16 1.43
C ASP A 55 -11.58 -1.57 0.84
N GLU A 56 -12.30 -2.42 1.57
CA GLU A 56 -12.49 -3.82 1.17
C GLU A 56 -13.25 -3.96 -0.16
N THR A 57 -14.21 -3.07 -0.41
CA THR A 57 -15.01 -3.10 -1.64
C THR A 57 -14.18 -2.65 -2.84
N GLY A 58 -13.41 -1.57 -2.70
CA GLY A 58 -12.49 -1.10 -3.74
C GLY A 58 -11.40 -2.13 -4.04
N PHE A 59 -10.86 -2.77 -3.01
CA PHE A 59 -9.90 -3.87 -3.18
C PHE A 59 -10.49 -5.03 -3.99
N ALA A 60 -11.67 -5.52 -3.60
CA ALA A 60 -12.34 -6.62 -4.29
C ALA A 60 -12.59 -6.29 -5.78
N ARG A 61 -13.11 -5.09 -6.07
CA ARG A 61 -13.31 -4.62 -7.44
C ARG A 61 -12.01 -4.55 -8.24
N GLY A 62 -10.91 -4.12 -7.62
CA GLY A 62 -9.59 -4.11 -8.25
C GLY A 62 -9.12 -5.52 -8.64
N VAL A 63 -9.31 -6.49 -7.75
CA VAL A 63 -8.99 -7.91 -8.00
C VAL A 63 -9.86 -8.47 -9.12
N GLU A 64 -11.17 -8.24 -9.08
CA GLU A 64 -12.11 -8.68 -10.12
C GLU A 64 -11.75 -8.10 -11.49
N ALA A 65 -11.41 -6.82 -11.55
CA ALA A 65 -10.99 -6.15 -12.77
C ALA A 65 -9.69 -6.76 -13.33
N ALA A 66 -8.71 -7.05 -12.46
CA ALA A 66 -7.47 -7.70 -12.85
C ALA A 66 -7.72 -9.11 -13.42
N TYR A 67 -8.56 -9.91 -12.75
CA TYR A 67 -8.96 -11.24 -13.22
C TYR A 67 -9.67 -11.17 -14.57
N ARG A 68 -10.61 -10.24 -14.73
CA ARG A 68 -11.33 -10.03 -15.98
C ARG A 68 -10.38 -9.62 -17.11
N GLY A 69 -9.39 -8.78 -16.81
CA GLY A 69 -8.33 -8.36 -17.73
C GLY A 69 -7.49 -9.54 -18.20
N MET A 70 -6.99 -10.34 -17.28
CA MET A 70 -6.20 -11.56 -17.60
C MET A 70 -7.00 -12.54 -18.45
N TRP A 71 -8.28 -12.75 -18.12
CA TRP A 71 -9.16 -13.62 -18.90
C TRP A 71 -9.37 -13.10 -20.34
N ARG A 72 -9.60 -11.79 -20.53
CA ARG A 72 -9.72 -11.20 -21.88
C ARG A 72 -8.43 -11.35 -22.68
N ALA A 73 -7.28 -11.10 -22.06
CA ALA A 73 -5.98 -11.25 -22.69
C ALA A 73 -5.74 -12.69 -23.13
N TRP A 74 -6.15 -13.66 -22.32
CA TRP A 74 -6.08 -15.07 -22.66
C TRP A 74 -6.98 -15.44 -23.85
N CYS A 75 -8.25 -15.01 -23.87
CA CYS A 75 -9.16 -15.28 -24.98
C CYS A 75 -8.70 -14.67 -26.32
N ALA A 76 -7.95 -13.56 -26.26
CA ALA A 76 -7.39 -12.90 -27.44
C ALA A 76 -6.06 -13.53 -27.90
N SER A 77 -5.49 -14.47 -27.13
CA SER A 77 -4.24 -15.13 -27.46
C SER A 77 -4.50 -16.27 -28.47
N PRO A 78 -3.69 -16.40 -29.54
CA PRO A 78 -3.90 -17.43 -30.58
C PRO A 78 -3.83 -18.88 -30.07
N ALA A 79 -3.35 -19.11 -28.84
CA ALA A 79 -3.34 -20.42 -28.19
C ALA A 79 -4.73 -20.94 -27.76
N SER A 80 -5.76 -20.08 -27.69
CA SER A 80 -7.12 -20.51 -27.31
C SER A 80 -7.94 -21.11 -28.46
N GLY A 81 -7.34 -21.31 -29.64
CA GLY A 81 -8.00 -21.84 -30.85
C GLY A 81 -7.70 -23.30 -31.22
N SER A 82 -6.98 -24.08 -30.40
CA SER A 82 -6.64 -25.49 -30.72
C SER A 82 -7.28 -26.53 -29.79
N ALA A 83 -8.36 -26.17 -29.08
CA ALA A 83 -9.10 -27.13 -28.25
C ALA A 83 -10.60 -27.12 -28.56
N ARG A 84 -10.94 -27.29 -29.85
CA ARG A 84 -12.02 -28.20 -30.32
C ARG A 84 -12.15 -28.15 -31.83
#